data_AF-A0A0P8CFI6-F1
#
_entry.id   AF-A0A0P8CFI6-F1
#
_cell.length_a   1.000
_cell.length_b   1.000
_cell.length_c   1.000
_cell.angle_alpha   90.00
_cell.angle_beta   90.00
_cell.angle_gamma   90.00
#
_symmetry.space_group_name_H-M   'P 1'
#
loop_
_entity.id
_entity.type
_entity.pdbx_description
1 polymer ?
#
loop_
_entity_poly.entity_id
_entity_poly.type
_entity_poly.pdbx_seq_one_letter_code
_entity_poly.pdbx_strand_id
1 'polypeptide(L)'
;MNTICVDSGFLIGLYDEKDQYHYRAEEIFVQYFESVQNQLIVPWPILFESVSTRMSKNRKRMEIFYRDWKNLYSQKRLELLDDKPFREKAISESFEETLRDPRHYRGLSLTDRVIRNMLSEPDLKIDYFITFNYGDFGDVCKRFHRRMI
;
A
#
# COMPACT_ATOMS: atom_id res chain seq x y z
N MET A 1 11.15 5.27 -15.42
CA MET A 1 9.80 5.33 -14.82
C MET A 1 9.56 3.99 -14.16
N ASN A 2 9.47 4.00 -12.84
CA ASN A 2 9.24 2.81 -12.04
C ASN A 2 7.76 2.76 -11.63
N THR A 3 7.28 1.56 -11.34
CA THR A 3 5.94 1.31 -10.82
C THR A 3 6.05 1.02 -9.31
N ILE A 4 5.37 1.83 -8.50
CA ILE A 4 5.55 1.85 -7.04
C ILE A 4 4.22 1.55 -6.36
N CYS A 5 4.13 0.42 -5.69
CA CYS A 5 2.98 0.02 -4.88
C CYS A 5 3.12 0.58 -3.45
N VAL A 6 2.00 0.87 -2.79
CA VAL A 6 1.97 1.45 -1.44
C VAL A 6 1.02 0.69 -0.54
N ASP A 7 1.23 0.77 0.77
CA ASP A 7 0.27 0.29 1.78
C ASP A 7 -0.63 1.41 2.33
N SER A 8 -1.55 1.06 3.22
CA SER A 8 -2.42 2.02 3.90
C SER A 8 -1.63 2.95 4.81
N GLY A 9 -0.58 2.45 5.48
CA GLY A 9 0.28 3.23 6.37
C GLY A 9 0.91 4.43 5.66
N PHE A 10 1.39 4.26 4.43
CA PHE A 10 1.93 5.35 3.63
C PHE A 10 0.87 6.39 3.29
N LEU A 11 -0.32 6.00 2.81
CA LEU A 11 -1.39 6.95 2.50
C LEU A 11 -1.87 7.69 3.75
N ILE A 12 -2.00 7.00 4.89
CA ILE A 12 -2.37 7.62 6.16
C ILE A 12 -1.30 8.63 6.57
N GLY A 13 -0.03 8.25 6.56
CA GLY A 13 1.08 9.16 6.85
C GLY A 13 1.07 10.39 5.94
N LEU A 14 0.89 10.19 4.64
CA LEU A 14 0.96 11.29 3.67
C LEU A 14 -0.10 12.38 3.91
N TYR A 15 -1.30 12.02 4.35
CA TYR A 15 -2.42 12.96 4.43
C TYR A 15 -2.95 13.22 5.85
N ASP A 16 -2.51 12.46 6.86
CA ASP A 16 -2.79 12.72 8.27
C ASP A 16 -1.60 13.41 8.94
N GLU A 17 -1.67 14.73 9.09
CA GLU A 17 -0.61 15.55 9.71
C GLU A 17 -0.25 15.17 11.16
N LYS A 18 -1.09 14.35 11.81
CA LYS A 18 -0.86 13.85 13.17
C LYS A 18 -0.22 12.47 13.20
N ASP A 19 -0.11 11.82 12.05
CA ASP A 19 0.53 10.51 11.96
C ASP A 19 2.04 10.65 12.18
N GLN A 20 2.62 9.70 12.91
CA GLN A 20 4.04 9.72 13.26
C GLN A 20 4.95 9.68 12.02
N TYR A 21 4.46 9.14 10.91
CA TYR A 21 5.22 9.04 9.66
C TYR A 21 4.96 10.19 8.69
N HIS A 22 4.19 11.21 9.06
CA HIS A 22 3.73 12.25 8.14
C HIS A 22 4.87 12.92 7.36
N TYR A 23 5.86 13.45 8.06
CA TYR A 23 7.01 14.09 7.43
C TYR A 23 7.76 13.15 6.48
N ARG A 24 7.94 11.88 6.90
CA ARG A 24 8.62 10.88 6.09
C ARG A 24 7.82 10.51 4.84
N ALA A 25 6.50 10.40 4.95
CA ALA A 25 5.61 10.11 3.83
C ALA A 25 5.62 11.26 2.81
N GLU A 26 5.61 12.51 3.27
CA GLU A 26 5.75 13.70 2.41
C GLU A 26 7.09 13.70 1.65
N GLU A 27 8.21 13.46 2.34
CA GLU A 27 9.53 13.36 1.71
C GLU A 27 9.56 12.28 0.61
N ILE A 28 9.05 11.09 0.92
CA ILE A 28 8.96 9.98 -0.04
C ILE A 28 8.06 10.39 -1.21
N PHE A 29 6.94 11.07 -0.96
CA PHE A 29 6.04 11.49 -2.01
C PHE A 29 6.70 12.50 -2.97
N VAL A 30 7.38 13.50 -2.42
CA VAL A 30 8.14 14.50 -3.19
C VAL A 30 9.26 13.83 -3.99
N GLN A 31 10.03 12.95 -3.36
CA GLN A 31 11.18 12.29 -3.99
C GLN A 31 10.77 11.34 -5.13
N TYR A 32 9.69 10.58 -4.94
CA TYR A 32 9.34 9.50 -5.86
C TYR A 32 8.21 9.85 -6.84
N PHE A 33 7.35 10.83 -6.54
CA PHE A 33 6.21 11.17 -7.40
C PHE A 33 6.20 12.62 -7.88
N GLU A 34 6.60 13.62 -7.07
CA GLU A 34 6.63 15.01 -7.56
C GLU A 34 7.88 15.31 -8.39
N SER A 35 9.06 14.98 -7.86
CA SER A 35 10.36 15.23 -8.51
C SER A 35 10.64 14.26 -9.64
N VAL A 36 10.00 13.09 -9.64
CA VAL A 36 10.20 12.02 -10.62
C VAL A 36 8.86 11.52 -11.12
N GLN A 37 8.77 11.22 -12.41
CA GLN A 37 7.55 10.68 -13.03
C GLN A 37 7.43 9.16 -12.87
N ASN A 38 7.28 8.68 -11.64
CA ASN A 38 6.93 7.28 -11.37
C ASN A 38 5.41 7.08 -11.37
N GLN A 39 4.98 5.84 -11.58
CA GLN A 39 3.58 5.43 -11.50
C GLN A 39 3.27 4.95 -10.08
N LEU A 40 2.20 5.47 -9.49
CA LEU A 40 1.66 5.05 -8.21
C LEU A 40 0.63 3.92 -8.44
N ILE A 41 0.85 2.78 -7.78
CA ILE A 41 -0.09 1.68 -7.68
C ILE A 41 -0.72 1.71 -6.29
N VAL A 42 -2.04 1.81 -6.26
CA VAL A 42 -2.82 1.76 -5.02
C VAL A 42 -3.63 0.47 -5.03
N PRO A 43 -3.35 -0.50 -4.14
CA PRO A 43 -4.25 -1.63 -3.93
C PRO A 43 -5.66 -1.15 -3.56
N TRP A 44 -6.69 -1.67 -4.20
CA TRP A 44 -8.07 -1.37 -3.78
C TRP A 44 -8.35 -1.49 -2.27
N PRO A 45 -7.86 -2.53 -1.55
CA PRO A 45 -8.24 -2.72 -0.15
C PRO A 45 -7.70 -1.63 0.78
N ILE A 46 -6.56 -1.00 0.47
CA ILE A 46 -5.97 0.02 1.36
C ILE A 46 -6.81 1.31 1.41
N LEU A 47 -7.68 1.54 0.42
CA LEU A 47 -8.61 2.66 0.43
C LEU A 47 -9.71 2.48 1.48
N PHE A 48 -10.14 1.24 1.75
CA PHE A 48 -11.07 0.99 2.84
C PHE A 48 -10.47 1.32 4.20
N GLU A 49 -9.15 1.27 4.37
CA GLU A 49 -8.51 1.67 5.62
C GLU A 49 -8.25 3.17 5.67
N SER A 50 -7.63 3.68 4.60
CA SER A 50 -7.13 5.06 4.52
C SER A 50 -8.27 6.07 4.43
N VAL A 51 -9.25 5.83 3.56
CA VAL A 51 -10.36 6.76 3.29
C VAL A 51 -11.45 6.66 4.36
N SER A 52 -11.76 5.45 4.84
CA SER A 52 -12.98 5.24 5.66
C SER A 52 -12.90 5.82 7.07
N THR A 53 -11.75 5.75 7.74
CA THR A 53 -11.71 5.98 9.20
C THR A 53 -11.21 7.36 9.61
N ARG A 54 -10.26 7.94 8.86
CA ARG A 54 -9.57 9.20 9.25
C ARG A 54 -9.70 10.33 8.25
N MET A 55 -9.53 10.05 6.95
CA MET A 55 -9.57 11.10 5.93
C MET A 55 -10.99 11.63 5.73
N SER A 56 -12.00 10.77 5.63
CA SER A 56 -13.41 11.15 5.39
C SER A 56 -13.97 12.16 6.39
N LYS A 57 -13.46 12.18 7.62
CA LYS A 57 -13.89 13.09 8.70
C LYS A 57 -13.23 14.47 8.64
N ASN A 58 -12.18 14.63 7.83
CA ASN A 58 -11.47 15.90 7.67
C ASN A 58 -11.49 16.34 6.21
N ARG A 59 -12.38 17.29 5.92
CA ARG A 59 -12.58 17.83 4.57
C ARG A 59 -11.29 18.33 3.92
N LYS A 60 -10.44 19.05 4.65
CA LYS A 60 -9.18 19.60 4.11
C LYS A 60 -8.25 18.47 3.64
N ARG A 61 -8.15 17.38 4.42
CA ARG A 61 -7.35 16.21 4.04
C ARG A 61 -7.90 15.51 2.79
N MET A 62 -9.22 15.36 2.70
CA MET A 62 -9.86 14.83 1.49
C MET A 62 -9.66 15.71 0.27
N GLU A 63 -9.66 17.04 0.41
CA GLU A 63 -9.39 17.97 -0.68
C GLU A 63 -7.95 17.83 -1.21
N ILE A 64 -6.96 17.70 -0.32
CA ILE A 64 -5.55 17.47 -0.69
C ILE A 64 -5.40 16.10 -1.36
N PHE A 65 -5.91 15.03 -0.75
CA PHE A 65 -5.88 13.69 -1.34
C PHE A 65 -6.53 13.67 -2.73
N TYR A 66 -7.70 14.31 -2.89
CA TYR A 66 -8.40 14.37 -4.16
C TYR A 66 -7.63 15.17 -5.23
N ARG A 67 -6.97 16.27 -4.84
CA ARG A 67 -6.10 17.04 -5.75
C ARG A 67 -4.97 16.18 -6.28
N ASP A 68 -4.25 15.51 -5.39
CA ASP A 68 -3.08 14.71 -5.75
C ASP A 68 -3.49 13.48 -6.57
N TRP A 69 -4.60 12.85 -6.19
CA TRP A 69 -5.26 11.79 -6.97
C TRP A 69 -5.58 12.22 -8.39
N LYS A 70 -6.28 13.35 -8.56
CA LYS A 70 -6.63 13.90 -9.88
C LYS A 70 -5.40 14.22 -10.71
N ASN A 71 -4.38 14.80 -10.08
CA ASN A 71 -3.14 15.14 -10.75
C ASN A 71 -2.48 13.87 -11.32
N LEU A 72 -2.24 12.86 -10.47
CA LEU A 72 -1.65 11.58 -10.87
C LEU A 72 -2.49 10.86 -11.93
N TYR A 73 -3.81 10.82 -11.76
CA TYR A 73 -4.71 10.18 -12.72
C TYR A 73 -4.69 10.86 -14.09
N SER A 74 -4.75 12.19 -14.14
CA SER A 74 -4.72 12.93 -15.42
C SER A 74 -3.40 12.75 -16.18
N GLN A 75 -2.31 12.48 -15.46
CA GLN A 75 -1.00 12.17 -16.02
C GLN A 75 -0.81 10.68 -16.36
N LYS A 76 -1.84 9.83 -16.17
CA LYS A 76 -1.76 8.37 -16.31
C LYS A 76 -0.69 7.73 -15.40
N ARG A 77 -0.45 8.33 -14.24
CA ARG A 77 0.52 7.86 -13.21
C ARG A 77 -0.17 7.29 -11.97
N LEU A 78 -1.47 7.05 -12.02
CA LEU A 78 -2.21 6.37 -10.97
C LEU A 78 -2.91 5.15 -11.56
N GLU A 79 -2.68 4.00 -10.93
CA GLU A 79 -3.40 2.77 -11.24
C GLU A 79 -3.92 2.15 -9.94
N LEU A 80 -5.18 1.72 -10.00
CA LEU A 80 -5.80 0.97 -8.93
C LEU A 80 -5.72 -0.51 -9.23
N LEU A 81 -5.05 -1.23 -8.34
CA LEU A 81 -4.85 -2.66 -8.50
C LEU A 81 -6.05 -3.41 -7.93
N ASP A 82 -6.76 -4.15 -8.81
CA ASP A 82 -7.90 -4.99 -8.44
C ASP A 82 -7.45 -6.11 -7.50
N ASP A 83 -8.12 -6.22 -6.37
CA ASP A 83 -7.83 -7.22 -5.36
C ASP A 83 -8.63 -8.51 -5.54
N LYS A 84 -9.67 -8.51 -6.38
CA LYS A 84 -10.53 -9.67 -6.62
C LYS A 84 -9.77 -10.99 -6.84
N PRO A 85 -8.67 -11.06 -7.63
CA PRO A 85 -7.93 -12.29 -7.83
C PRO A 85 -7.28 -12.86 -6.56
N PHE A 86 -7.07 -12.03 -5.54
CA PHE A 86 -6.25 -12.36 -4.36
C PHE A 86 -7.08 -12.59 -3.09
N ARG A 87 -8.38 -12.23 -3.09
CA ARG A 87 -9.25 -12.27 -1.90
C ARG A 87 -9.43 -13.66 -1.32
N GLU A 88 -9.82 -14.63 -2.15
CA GLU A 88 -10.11 -15.99 -1.70
C GLU A 88 -8.87 -16.63 -1.06
N LYS A 89 -7.72 -16.50 -1.72
CA LYS A 89 -6.44 -16.98 -1.19
C LYS A 89 -6.09 -16.31 0.15
N ALA A 90 -6.26 -15.00 0.26
CA ALA A 90 -5.96 -14.28 1.50
C ALA A 90 -6.87 -14.70 2.66
N ILE A 91 -8.14 -15.01 2.40
CA ILE A 91 -9.08 -15.56 3.40
C ILE A 91 -8.62 -16.95 3.84
N SER A 92 -8.33 -17.85 2.90
CA SER A 92 -7.82 -19.20 3.22
C SER A 92 -6.55 -19.12 4.07
N GLU A 93 -5.58 -18.29 3.68
CA GLU A 93 -4.34 -18.07 4.43
C GLU A 93 -4.59 -17.54 5.85
N SER A 94 -5.62 -16.70 6.03
CA SER A 94 -6.01 -16.19 7.36
C SER A 94 -6.47 -17.30 8.28
N PHE A 95 -7.30 -18.23 7.79
CA PHE A 95 -7.76 -19.37 8.57
C PHE A 95 -6.66 -20.40 8.77
N GLU A 96 -5.85 -20.70 7.76
CA GLU A 96 -4.73 -21.64 7.86
C GLU A 96 -3.66 -21.19 8.86
N GLU A 97 -3.44 -19.88 9.04
CA GLU A 97 -2.52 -19.36 10.04
C GLU A 97 -2.91 -19.79 11.46
N THR A 98 -4.21 -19.94 11.73
CA THR A 98 -4.71 -20.37 13.05
C THR A 98 -4.35 -21.82 13.39
N LEU A 99 -3.97 -22.62 12.38
CA LEU A 99 -3.57 -24.02 12.53
C LEU A 99 -2.06 -24.18 12.75
N ARG A 100 -1.27 -23.11 12.61
CA ARG A 100 0.17 -23.14 12.80
C ARG A 100 0.55 -23.16 14.28
N ASP A 101 1.78 -23.60 14.56
CA ASP A 101 2.38 -23.45 15.89
C ASP A 101 2.25 -21.98 16.32
N PRO A 102 1.65 -21.69 17.50
CA PRO A 102 1.49 -20.33 18.00
C PRO A 102 2.79 -19.52 18.05
N ARG A 103 3.96 -20.18 18.19
CA ARG A 103 5.28 -19.55 18.17
C ARG A 103 5.66 -18.97 16.80
N HIS A 104 4.98 -19.43 15.74
CA HIS A 104 5.17 -19.00 14.36
C HIS A 104 3.94 -18.28 13.80
N TYR A 105 2.94 -17.99 14.63
CA TYR A 105 1.73 -17.29 14.21
C TYR A 105 2.06 -15.89 13.69
N ARG A 106 1.64 -15.60 12.46
CA ARG A 106 1.76 -14.25 11.89
C ARG A 106 0.40 -13.54 11.91
N GLY A 107 0.26 -12.58 12.81
CA GLY A 107 -0.96 -11.77 13.01
C GLY A 107 -1.23 -10.72 11.93
N LEU A 108 -1.08 -11.09 10.66
CA LEU A 108 -1.37 -10.22 9.52
C LEU A 108 -2.87 -9.98 9.37
N SER A 109 -3.24 -8.75 9.03
CA SER A 109 -4.61 -8.44 8.64
C SER A 109 -4.97 -9.11 7.30
N LEU A 110 -6.27 -9.19 7.00
CA LEU A 110 -6.73 -9.65 5.69
C LEU A 110 -6.18 -8.75 4.56
N THR A 111 -6.16 -7.44 4.78
CA THR A 111 -5.58 -6.46 3.85
C THR A 111 -4.11 -6.76 3.57
N ASP A 112 -3.30 -6.99 4.61
CA ASP A 112 -1.88 -7.29 4.45
C ASP A 112 -1.68 -8.60 3.68
N ARG A 113 -2.51 -9.62 3.93
CA ARG A 113 -2.45 -10.88 3.16
C ARG A 113 -2.80 -10.67 1.70
N VAL A 114 -3.81 -9.86 1.39
CA VAL A 114 -4.13 -9.49 0.00
C VAL A 114 -2.95 -8.78 -0.66
N ILE A 115 -2.36 -7.78 0.00
CA ILE A 115 -1.20 -7.04 -0.53
C ILE A 115 0.00 -7.98 -0.72
N ARG A 116 0.27 -8.88 0.23
CA ARG A 116 1.34 -9.88 0.08
C ARG A 116 1.10 -10.78 -1.12
N ASN A 117 -0.14 -11.19 -1.35
CA ASN A 117 -0.50 -11.98 -2.53
C ASN A 117 -0.29 -11.19 -3.82
N MET A 118 -0.63 -9.90 -3.87
CA MET A 118 -0.30 -9.02 -5.00
C MET A 118 1.21 -8.87 -5.22
N LEU A 119 1.99 -8.65 -4.16
CA LEU A 119 3.45 -8.52 -4.26
C LEU A 119 4.12 -9.82 -4.74
N SER A 120 3.48 -10.96 -4.47
CA SER A 120 3.90 -12.29 -4.91
C SER A 120 3.47 -12.67 -6.33
N GLU A 121 2.69 -11.84 -7.02
CA GLU A 121 2.24 -12.11 -8.39
C GLU A 121 3.31 -11.68 -9.40
N PRO A 122 4.00 -12.61 -10.10
CA PRO A 122 5.10 -12.27 -11.00
C PRO A 122 4.67 -11.37 -12.17
N ASP A 123 3.43 -11.51 -12.63
CA ASP A 123 2.92 -10.75 -13.78
C ASP A 123 2.58 -9.29 -13.43
N LEU A 124 2.44 -8.98 -12.13
CA LEU A 124 2.31 -7.59 -11.69
C LEU A 124 3.65 -6.88 -11.75
N LYS A 125 3.73 -5.83 -12.56
CA LYS A 125 4.91 -4.97 -12.65
C LYS A 125 4.95 -4.00 -11.46
N ILE A 126 5.60 -4.42 -10.39
CA ILE A 126 5.86 -3.62 -9.18
C ILE A 126 7.38 -3.59 -8.99
N ASP A 127 7.99 -2.42 -9.14
CA ASP A 127 9.44 -2.24 -8.95
C ASP A 127 9.75 -1.93 -7.48
N TYR A 128 8.90 -1.12 -6.84
CA TYR A 128 9.06 -0.71 -5.45
C TYR A 128 7.77 -0.90 -4.65
N PHE A 129 7.92 -1.11 -3.35
CA PHE A 129 6.83 -1.14 -2.37
C PHE A 129 7.15 -0.18 -1.20
N ILE A 130 6.31 0.83 -0.99
CA ILE A 130 6.45 1.77 0.12
C ILE A 130 5.60 1.26 1.29
N THR A 131 6.25 1.06 2.44
CA THR A 131 5.58 0.70 3.69
C THR A 131 6.43 1.12 4.88
N PHE A 132 5.77 1.52 5.98
CA PHE A 132 6.45 1.71 7.26
C PHE A 132 6.51 0.43 8.10
N ASN A 133 5.98 -0.68 7.59
CA ASN A 133 5.93 -1.97 8.27
C ASN A 133 6.83 -3.01 7.57
N TYR A 134 8.14 -2.86 7.74
CA TYR A 134 9.10 -3.75 7.09
C TYR A 134 8.92 -5.22 7.49
N GLY A 135 8.54 -5.49 8.74
CA GLY A 135 8.37 -6.84 9.28
C GLY A 135 7.31 -7.67 8.54
N ASP A 136 6.26 -7.00 8.03
CA ASP A 136 5.13 -7.69 7.40
C ASP A 136 5.28 -7.92 5.90
N PHE A 137 6.27 -7.30 5.25
CA PHE A 137 6.43 -7.38 3.79
C PHE A 137 7.85 -7.72 3.32
N GLY A 138 8.87 -7.59 4.18
CA GLY A 138 10.28 -7.79 3.80
C GLY A 138 10.58 -9.13 3.14
N ASP A 139 9.98 -10.20 3.64
CA ASP A 139 10.17 -11.55 3.12
C ASP A 139 9.59 -11.72 1.70
N VAL A 140 8.37 -11.22 1.45
CA VAL A 140 7.73 -11.34 0.13
C VAL A 140 8.39 -10.41 -0.88
N CYS A 141 8.70 -9.17 -0.49
CA CYS A 141 9.37 -8.20 -1.36
C CYS A 141 10.74 -8.73 -1.81
N LYS A 142 11.55 -9.28 -0.89
CA LYS A 142 12.84 -9.88 -1.22
C LYS A 142 12.70 -11.05 -2.19
N ARG A 143 11.75 -11.96 -1.93
CA ARG A 143 11.52 -13.15 -2.75
C ARG A 143 11.09 -12.82 -4.18
N PHE A 144 10.29 -11.79 -4.36
CA PHE A 144 9.76 -11.36 -5.67
C PHE A 144 10.45 -10.12 -6.23
N HIS A 145 11.64 -9.79 -5.70
CA HIS A 145 12.51 -8.72 -6.18
C HIS A 145 11.86 -7.33 -6.24
N ARG A 146 10.95 -7.06 -5.29
CA ARG A 146 10.32 -5.76 -5.06
C ARG A 146 11.21 -4.97 -4.10
N ARG A 147 11.69 -3.79 -4.50
CA ARG A 147 12.53 -2.95 -3.61
C ARG A 147 11.66 -2.22 -2.60
N MET A 148 12.03 -2.25 -1.33
CA MET A 148 11.27 -1.54 -0.29
C MET A 148 11.79 -0.12 -0.09
N ILE A 149 10.87 0.78 0.27
CA ILE A 149 11.13 2.17 0.63
C ILE A 149 10.49 2.44 1.99
#